data_AF-A0A527XHG9-F1
#
_entry.id   AF-A0A527XHG9-F1
#
_cell.length_a   1.000
_cell.length_b   1.000
_cell.length_c   1.000
_cell.angle_alpha   90.00
_cell.angle_beta   90.00
_cell.angle_gamma   90.00
#
_symmetry.space_group_name_H-M   'P 1'
#
loop_
_entity.id
_entity.type
_entity.pdbx_description
1 polymer ?
#
loop_
_entity_poly.entity_id
_entity_poly.type
_entity_poly.pdbx_seq_one_letter_code
_entity_poly.pdbx_strand_id
1 'polypeptide(L)' 'LASAGRKWVTSVTAGPQGAIAYASGKTAFVRFGDGKIKEFAHPRSVEGLAFSPKGMRFGVARYNGATLHFPAADGKPV' A
#
# COMPACT_ATOMS: atom_id res chain seq x y z
N LEU A 1 -13.92 7.33 3.00
CA LEU A 1 -13.52 7.03 1.60
C LEU A 1 -11.99 7.12 1.50
N ALA A 2 -11.35 6.22 0.75
CA ALA A 2 -9.91 6.31 0.48
C ALA A 2 -9.66 7.33 -0.65
N SER A 3 -8.64 8.19 -0.54
CA SER A 3 -8.38 9.25 -1.52
C SER A 3 -6.88 9.56 -1.66
N ALA A 4 -6.44 9.80 -2.89
CA ALA A 4 -5.12 10.33 -3.21
C ALA A 4 -5.15 11.85 -3.49
N GLY A 5 -6.22 12.54 -3.08
CA GLY A 5 -6.44 13.95 -3.39
C GLY A 5 -6.73 14.14 -4.88
N ARG A 6 -5.93 14.96 -5.56
CA ARG A 6 -6.08 15.28 -7.00
C ARG A 6 -5.20 14.40 -7.91
N LYS A 7 -4.57 13.38 -7.35
CA LYS A 7 -3.66 12.49 -8.06
C LYS A 7 -4.39 11.26 -8.58
N TRP A 8 -3.93 10.72 -9.70
CA TRP A 8 -4.49 9.52 -10.30
C TRP A 8 -4.12 8.26 -9.50
N VAL A 9 -5.11 7.42 -9.21
CA VAL A 9 -4.90 6.12 -8.58
C VAL A 9 -4.60 5.08 -9.66
N THR A 10 -3.39 4.53 -9.66
CA THR A 10 -2.93 3.59 -10.69
C THR A 10 -3.23 2.13 -10.36
N SER A 11 -3.32 1.80 -9.07
CA SER A 11 -3.61 0.45 -8.59
C SER A 11 -4.41 0.52 -7.30
N VAL A 12 -5.30 -0.45 -7.09
CA VAL A 12 -6.08 -0.62 -5.87
C VAL A 12 -6.21 -2.11 -5.56
N THR A 13 -6.19 -2.48 -4.28
CA THR A 13 -6.49 -3.84 -3.83
C THR A 13 -7.22 -3.79 -2.50
N ALA A 14 -8.21 -4.66 -2.34
CA ALA A 14 -8.81 -4.92 -1.04
C ALA A 14 -7.90 -5.84 -0.23
N GLY A 15 -7.87 -5.63 1.07
CA GLY A 15 -7.14 -6.42 2.05
C GLY A 15 -8.05 -6.95 3.16
N PRO A 16 -7.50 -7.74 4.09
CA PRO A 16 -8.26 -8.28 5.21
C PRO A 16 -8.76 -7.16 6.15
N GLN A 17 -9.80 -7.46 6.93
CA GLN A 17 -10.35 -6.56 7.97
C GLN A 17 -10.78 -5.18 7.44
N GLY A 18 -11.27 -5.12 6.19
CA GLY A 18 -11.72 -3.87 5.58
C GLY A 18 -10.59 -2.92 5.20
N ALA A 19 -9.34 -3.40 5.17
CA ALA A 19 -8.21 -2.61 4.67
C ALA A 19 -8.30 -2.44 3.15
N ILE A 20 -7.87 -1.28 2.66
CA ILE A 20 -7.80 -0.96 1.24
C ILE A 20 -6.42 -0.36 0.98
N ALA A 21 -5.67 -0.95 0.05
CA ALA A 21 -4.43 -0.36 -0.43
C ALA A 21 -4.65 0.25 -1.81
N TYR A 22 -4.03 1.41 -2.04
CA TYR A 22 -4.08 2.11 -3.32
C TYR A 22 -2.77 2.82 -3.60
N ALA A 23 -2.42 2.98 -4.87
CA ALA A 23 -1.18 3.59 -5.30
C ALA A 23 -1.44 4.82 -6.17
N SER A 24 -0.59 5.83 -6.02
CA SER A 24 -0.57 7.01 -6.88
C SER A 24 0.88 7.41 -7.14
N GLY A 25 1.35 7.24 -8.38
CA GLY A 25 2.72 7.54 -8.76
C GLY A 25 3.72 6.69 -7.99
N LYS A 26 4.57 7.32 -7.17
CA LYS A 26 5.63 6.65 -6.38
C LYS A 26 5.23 6.35 -4.92
N THR A 27 3.96 6.58 -4.57
CA THR A 27 3.46 6.42 -3.21
C THR A 27 2.38 5.35 -3.19
N ALA A 28 2.54 4.39 -2.29
CA ALA A 28 1.49 3.45 -1.92
C ALA A 28 0.85 3.90 -0.60
N PHE A 29 -0.46 3.71 -0.49
CA PHE A 29 -1.27 4.07 0.66
C PHE A 29 -2.00 2.82 1.13
N VAL A 30 -2.08 2.65 2.44
CA VAL A 30 -2.90 1.59 3.06
C VAL A 30 -3.86 2.25 4.02
N ARG A 31 -5.15 2.21 3.69
CA ARG A 31 -6.24 2.60 4.59
C ARG A 31 -6.68 1.37 5.38
N PHE A 32 -6.63 1.44 6.70
CA PHE A 32 -7.11 0.38 7.59
C PHE A 32 -8.64 0.46 7.76
N GLY A 33 -9.23 -0.61 8.31
CA GLY A 33 -10.67 -0.66 8.62
C GLY A 33 -11.11 0.43 9.61
N ASP A 34 -10.22 0.85 10.52
CA ASP A 34 -10.43 1.96 11.45
C ASP A 34 -10.36 3.35 10.78
N GLY A 35 -10.02 3.40 9.50
CA GLY A 35 -9.93 4.62 8.69
C GLY A 35 -8.57 5.29 8.70
N LYS A 36 -7.60 4.83 9.49
CA LYS A 36 -6.22 5.36 9.45
C LYS A 36 -5.58 5.05 8.11
N ILE A 37 -4.73 5.96 7.64
CA ILE A 37 -3.99 5.81 6.38
C ILE A 37 -2.51 5.81 6.70
N LYS A 38 -1.78 4.81 6.20
CA LYS A 38 -0.33 4.73 6.25
C LYS A 38 0.24 4.88 4.85
N GLU A 39 1.23 5.74 4.72
CA GLU A 39 1.87 6.05 3.44
C GLU A 39 3.23 5.36 3.33
N PHE A 40 3.52 4.86 2.14
CA PHE A 40 4.78 4.21 1.79
C PHE A 40 5.34 4.90 0.56
N ALA A 41 6.39 5.69 0.76
CA ALA A 41 7.11 6.35 -0.33
C ALA A 41 8.13 5.38 -0.92
N HIS A 42 8.16 5.30 -2.25
CA HIS A 42 9.10 4.48 -3.00
C HIS A 42 9.96 5.33 -3.93
N PRO A 43 11.17 4.86 -4.30
CA PRO A 43 12.03 5.60 -5.22
C PRO A 43 11.49 5.60 -6.66
N ARG A 44 10.60 4.66 -7.01
CA ARG A 44 10.03 4.47 -8.36
C ARG A 44 8.52 4.29 -8.31
N SER A 45 7.87 4.43 -9.46
CA SER A 45 6.43 4.29 -9.60
C SER A 45 5.97 2.91 -9.17
N VAL A 46 4.85 2.89 -8.47
CA VAL A 46 4.17 1.69 -8.01
C VAL A 46 3.22 1.24 -9.10
N GLU A 47 3.44 0.01 -9.58
CA GLU A 47 2.71 -0.59 -10.70
C GLU A 47 1.67 -1.61 -10.23
N GLY A 48 1.89 -2.23 -9.06
CA GLY A 48 1.00 -3.27 -8.56
C GLY A 48 1.02 -3.40 -7.04
N LEU A 49 -0.12 -3.77 -6.49
CA LEU A 49 -0.35 -3.91 -5.06
C LEU A 49 -1.00 -5.25 -4.76
N ALA A 50 -0.56 -5.92 -3.68
CA ALA A 50 -1.20 -7.13 -3.21
C ALA A 50 -1.11 -7.26 -1.69
N PHE A 51 -2.18 -7.76 -1.07
CA PHE A 51 -2.13 -8.21 0.32
C PHE A 51 -1.80 -9.70 0.40
N SER A 52 -1.19 -10.11 1.50
CA SER A 52 -1.04 -11.52 1.81
C SER A 52 -2.42 -12.16 2.08
N PRO A 53 -2.66 -13.41 1.62
CA PRO A 53 -3.90 -14.12 1.90
C PRO A 53 -4.19 -14.32 3.39
N LYS A 54 -3.13 -14.36 4.21
CA LYS A 54 -3.21 -14.56 5.67
C LYS A 54 -2.45 -13.45 6.39
N GLY A 55 -3.10 -12.29 6.52
CA GLY A 55 -2.67 -11.21 7.41
C GLY A 55 -2.38 -9.88 6.70
N MET A 56 -1.87 -8.93 7.46
CA MET A 56 -1.73 -7.52 7.03
C MET A 56 -0.40 -7.23 6.32
N ARG A 57 0.20 -8.24 5.66
CA ARG A 57 1.43 -8.02 4.88
C ARG A 57 1.05 -7.46 3.52
N PHE A 58 1.83 -6.52 3.03
CA PHE A 58 1.53 -5.74 1.84
C PHE A 58 2.71 -5.77 0.88
N GLY A 59 2.51 -6.29 -0.32
CA GLY A 59 3.49 -6.30 -1.40
C GLY A 59 3.26 -5.14 -2.36
N VAL A 60 4.35 -4.47 -2.73
CA VAL A 60 4.36 -3.38 -3.71
C VAL A 60 5.29 -3.77 -4.85
N ALA A 61 4.75 -3.92 -6.05
CA ALA A 61 5.50 -4.05 -7.28
C ALA A 61 5.83 -2.67 -7.83
N ARG A 62 7.09 -2.48 -8.20
CA ARG A 62 7.63 -1.23 -8.74
C ARG A 62 8.55 -1.54 -9.89
N TYR A 63 8.87 -0.52 -10.69
CA TYR A 63 9.85 -0.69 -11.75
C TYR A 63 11.19 -1.19 -11.16
N ASN A 64 11.72 -2.28 -11.74
CA ASN A 64 12.94 -2.96 -11.29
C ASN A 64 12.91 -3.49 -9.83
N GLY A 65 11.75 -3.91 -9.30
CA GLY A 65 11.74 -4.68 -8.05
C GLY A 65 10.39 -4.81 -7.36
N ALA A 66 10.38 -5.47 -6.22
CA ALA A 66 9.24 -5.52 -5.31
C ALA A 66 9.69 -5.15 -3.90
N THR A 67 8.81 -4.58 -3.10
CA THR A 67 9.06 -4.28 -1.70
C THR A 67 7.90 -4.83 -0.86
N LEU A 68 8.24 -5.59 0.18
CA LEU A 68 7.26 -6.08 1.15
C LEU A 68 7.23 -5.14 2.35
N HIS A 69 6.03 -4.71 2.72
CA HIS A 69 5.77 -3.89 3.87
C HIS A 69 4.92 -4.64 4.89
N PHE A 70 5.08 -4.24 6.14
CA PHE A 70 4.28 -4.68 7.26
C PHE A 70 3.52 -3.48 7.82
N PRO A 71 2.37 -3.11 7.23
CA PRO A 71 1.58 -1.97 7.69
C PRO A 71 1.26 -1.99 9.18
N ALA A 72 1.02 -3.18 9.74
CA ALA A 72 0.74 -3.41 11.17
C ALA A 72 1.97 -3.39 12.08
N ALA A 73 3.19 -3.32 11.54
CA ALA A 73 4.41 -3.15 12.31
C ALA A 73 4.89 -1.70 12.21
N ASP A 74 5.21 -1.09 13.35
CA ASP A 74 5.83 0.23 13.43
C ASP A 74 7.36 0.16 13.55
N GLY A 75 7.96 -0.87 12.94
CA GLY A 75 9.41 -1.01 12.81
C GLY A 75 9.86 -0.75 11.38
N LYS A 76 10.91 0.07 11.19
CA LYS A 76 11.69 0.03 9.95
C LYS A 76 12.26 -1.40 9.82
N PRO A 77 12.17 -2.05 8.64
CA PRO A 77 12.86 -3.32 8.45
C PRO A 77 14.34 -3.11 8.75
N VAL A 78 14.90 -3.98 9.61
CA VAL A 78 16.35 -4.07 9.85
C VAL A 78 17.04 -4.75 8.69
#